data_AF-A0A9E2CHQ0-F1
#
_entry.id   AF-A0A9E2CHQ0-F1
#
_cell.length_a   1.000
_cell.length_b   1.000
_cell.length_c   1.000
_cell.angle_alpha   90.00
_cell.angle_beta   90.00
_cell.angle_gamma   90.00
#
_symmetry.space_group_name_H-M   'P 1'
#
loop_
_entity.id
_entity.type
_entity.pdbx_description
1 polymer ?
#
loop_
_entity_poly.entity_id
_entity_poly.type
_entity_poly.pdbx_seq_one_letter_code
_entity_poly.pdbx_strand_id
1 'polypeptide(L)'
;MPNPGSELAATFRELTHTSRSLRIAIVGIFAGSVLLRGLILASATPVLVSDARDYHVLAKNLAAGQGYIQHYEGETAAFNGFTFRAFRPPGYPIILAGLGSIFGWSLHVPLVANIAADLVTQACLLLIALRLFGIGSAVAVQV
;
A
#
# COMPACT_ATOMS: atom_id res chain seq x y z
N MET A 1 34.65 -5.76 5.65
CA MET A 1 33.21 -5.77 5.26
C MET A 1 33.08 -4.98 3.96
N PRO A 2 32.38 -5.51 2.94
CA PRO A 2 32.13 -4.75 1.71
C PRO A 2 31.33 -3.48 2.01
N ASN A 3 31.59 -2.40 1.25
CA ASN A 3 30.91 -1.13 1.39
C ASN A 3 29.45 -1.28 0.88
N PRO A 4 28.41 -1.01 1.69
CA PRO A 4 27.01 -1.18 1.26
C PRO A 4 26.66 -0.36 0.01
N GLY A 5 27.29 0.79 -0.21
CA GLY A 5 27.10 1.57 -1.44
C GLY A 5 27.66 0.89 -2.70
N SER A 6 28.70 0.08 -2.58
CA SER A 6 29.30 -0.64 -3.71
C SER A 6 28.45 -1.80 -4.20
N GLU A 7 27.69 -2.44 -3.31
CA GLU A 7 26.78 -3.55 -3.64
C GLU A 7 25.52 -3.04 -4.36
N LEU A 8 24.91 -1.97 -3.85
CA LEU A 8 23.78 -1.31 -4.52
C LEU A 8 24.14 -0.88 -5.95
N ALA A 9 25.31 -0.27 -6.13
CA ALA A 9 25.81 0.12 -7.45
C ALA A 9 26.03 -1.10 -8.37
N ALA A 10 26.43 -2.25 -7.83
CA ALA A 10 26.55 -3.48 -8.61
C ALA A 10 25.18 -4.01 -9.07
N THR A 11 24.17 -4.02 -8.19
CA THR A 11 22.80 -4.43 -8.54
C THR A 11 22.18 -3.52 -9.61
N PHE A 12 22.40 -2.20 -9.52
CA PHE A 12 21.95 -1.28 -10.58
C PHE A 12 22.69 -1.52 -11.91
N ARG A 13 23.99 -1.83 -11.88
CA ARG A 13 24.73 -2.21 -13.09
C ARG A 13 24.17 -3.48 -13.72
N GLU A 14 23.83 -4.48 -12.91
CA GLU A 14 23.22 -5.73 -13.38
C GLU A 14 21.87 -5.48 -14.09
N LEU A 15 21.04 -4.57 -13.57
CA LEU A 15 19.83 -4.07 -14.25
C LEU A 15 20.15 -3.41 -15.60
N THR A 16 21.23 -2.62 -15.68
CA THR A 16 21.66 -1.96 -16.93
C THR A 16 22.35 -2.89 -17.94
N HIS A 17 22.74 -4.11 -17.53
CA HIS A 17 23.25 -5.15 -18.43
C HIS A 17 22.23 -6.25 -18.74
N THR A 18 21.06 -6.18 -18.10
CA THR A 18 19.94 -7.08 -18.35
C THR A 18 19.49 -6.99 -19.81
N SER A 19 19.12 -8.13 -20.40
CA SER A 19 18.64 -8.20 -21.79
C SER A 19 17.42 -7.29 -22.02
N ARG A 20 17.31 -6.75 -23.25
CA ARG A 20 16.20 -5.86 -23.63
C ARG A 20 14.84 -6.51 -23.40
N SER A 21 14.69 -7.80 -23.71
CA SER A 21 13.45 -8.57 -23.53
C SER A 21 13.00 -8.61 -22.08
N LEU A 22 13.94 -8.75 -21.15
CA LEU A 22 13.65 -8.84 -19.73
C LEU A 22 13.29 -7.49 -19.11
N ARG A 23 13.92 -6.39 -19.54
CA ARG A 23 13.45 -5.05 -19.15
C ARG A 23 12.02 -4.79 -19.63
N ILE A 24 11.72 -5.19 -20.85
CA ILE A 24 10.35 -5.11 -21.39
C ILE A 24 9.39 -5.93 -20.53
N ALA A 25 9.78 -7.12 -20.08
CA ALA A 25 8.95 -7.94 -19.19
C ALA A 25 8.70 -7.25 -17.84
N ILE A 26 9.73 -6.75 -17.17
CA ILE A 26 9.59 -6.06 -15.88
C ILE A 26 8.70 -4.82 -16.02
N VAL A 27 8.97 -3.97 -17.02
CA VAL A 27 8.15 -2.77 -17.28
C VAL A 27 6.73 -3.16 -17.65
N GLY A 28 6.54 -4.21 -18.45
CA GLY A 28 5.23 -4.72 -18.83
C GLY A 28 4.42 -5.20 -17.64
N ILE A 29 5.03 -5.91 -16.69
CA ILE A 29 4.38 -6.36 -15.47
C ILE A 29 4.00 -5.18 -14.58
N PHE A 30 4.91 -4.22 -14.39
CA PHE A 30 4.60 -2.99 -13.65
C PHE A 30 3.46 -2.20 -14.29
N ALA A 31 3.52 -1.98 -15.60
CA ALA A 31 2.49 -1.27 -16.34
C ALA A 31 1.15 -2.01 -16.27
N GLY A 32 1.14 -3.33 -16.44
CA GLY A 32 -0.05 -4.16 -16.29
C GLY A 32 -0.64 -4.09 -14.88
N SER A 33 0.21 -4.13 -13.86
CA SER A 33 -0.16 -4.00 -12.44
C SER A 33 -0.84 -2.66 -12.15
N VAL A 34 -0.29 -1.55 -12.65
CA VAL A 34 -0.87 -0.21 -12.53
C VAL A 34 -2.19 -0.11 -13.30
N LEU A 35 -2.22 -0.57 -14.55
CA LEU A 35 -3.41 -0.50 -15.41
C LEU A 35 -4.56 -1.29 -14.80
N LEU A 36 -4.33 -2.53 -14.36
CA LEU A 36 -5.36 -3.37 -13.75
C LEU A 36 -5.92 -2.71 -12.49
N ARG A 37 -5.06 -2.25 -11.58
CA ARG A 37 -5.49 -1.55 -10.35
C ARG A 37 -6.24 -0.25 -10.65
N GLY A 38 -5.79 0.51 -11.64
CA GLY A 38 -6.46 1.72 -12.11
C GLY A 38 -7.84 1.44 -12.70
N LEU A 39 -7.99 0.37 -13.49
CA LEU A 39 -9.28 -0.07 -14.03
C LEU A 39 -10.23 -0.54 -12.93
N ILE A 40 -9.75 -1.28 -11.94
CA ILE A 40 -10.55 -1.68 -10.77
C ILE A 40 -11.01 -0.43 -10.02
N LEU A 41 -10.11 0.52 -9.75
CA LEU A 41 -10.45 1.76 -9.06
C LEU A 41 -11.46 2.62 -9.84
N ALA A 42 -11.34 2.70 -11.17
CA ALA A 42 -12.25 3.47 -12.01
C ALA A 42 -13.64 2.83 -12.17
N SER A 43 -13.74 1.51 -12.02
CA SER A 43 -14.98 0.74 -12.24
C SER A 43 -15.72 0.42 -10.94
N ALA A 44 -15.01 0.34 -9.82
CA ALA A 44 -15.59 -0.02 -8.53
C ALA A 44 -16.19 1.20 -7.83
N THR A 45 -17.37 1.03 -7.23
CA THR A 45 -17.89 1.99 -6.25
C THR A 45 -17.34 1.63 -4.87
N PRO A 46 -16.46 2.45 -4.26
CA PRO A 46 -15.89 2.13 -2.98
C PRO A 46 -16.95 2.18 -1.88
N VAL A 47 -17.02 1.13 -1.06
CA VAL A 47 -17.93 1.04 0.08
C VAL A 47 -17.10 0.80 1.34
N LEU A 48 -17.44 1.51 2.42
CA LEU A 48 -16.82 1.32 3.73
C LEU A 48 -17.47 0.13 4.44
N VAL A 49 -16.79 -1.01 4.43
CA VAL A 49 -17.22 -2.22 5.13
C VAL A 49 -16.10 -2.71 6.07
N SER A 50 -16.51 -3.37 7.17
CA SER A 50 -15.59 -4.01 8.11
C SER A 50 -14.43 -3.08 8.55
N ASP A 51 -13.19 -3.55 8.49
CA ASP A 51 -11.99 -2.82 8.89
C ASP A 51 -11.81 -1.47 8.17
N ALA A 52 -12.20 -1.37 6.88
CA ALA A 52 -12.07 -0.13 6.13
C ALA A 52 -12.93 0.99 6.73
N ARG A 53 -14.13 0.66 7.21
CA ARG A 53 -15.00 1.58 7.93
C ARG A 53 -14.35 2.04 9.23
N ASP A 54 -13.82 1.11 10.02
CA ASP A 54 -13.18 1.40 11.30
C ASP A 54 -11.98 2.34 11.12
N TYR A 55 -11.11 2.04 10.16
CA TYR A 55 -9.97 2.88 9.84
C TYR A 55 -10.37 4.28 9.37
N HIS A 56 -11.43 4.39 8.56
CA HIS A 56 -11.93 5.69 8.11
C HIS A 56 -12.50 6.54 9.25
N VAL A 57 -13.24 5.93 10.18
CA VAL A 57 -13.77 6.61 11.37
C VAL A 57 -12.63 7.06 12.28
N LEU A 58 -11.68 6.18 12.58
CA LEU A 58 -10.51 6.51 13.40
C LEU A 58 -9.69 7.65 12.78
N ALA A 59 -9.48 7.62 11.46
CA ALA A 59 -8.76 8.67 10.75
C ALA A 59 -9.45 10.04 10.86
N LYS A 60 -10.78 10.09 10.69
CA LYS A 60 -11.56 11.31 10.87
C LYS A 60 -11.48 11.85 12.29
N ASN A 61 -11.61 10.98 13.29
CA ASN A 61 -11.54 11.37 14.70
C ASN A 61 -10.14 11.87 15.07
N LEU A 62 -9.08 11.25 14.54
CA LEU A 62 -7.71 11.73 14.70
C LEU A 62 -7.51 13.11 14.08
N ALA A 63 -7.97 13.32 12.85
CA ALA A 63 -7.89 14.61 12.18
C ALA A 63 -8.69 15.71 12.90
N ALA A 64 -9.79 15.33 13.58
CA ALA A 64 -10.59 16.22 14.42
C ALA A 64 -10.02 16.45 15.83
N GLY A 65 -8.86 15.86 16.17
CA GLY A 65 -8.23 15.98 17.49
C GLY A 65 -8.90 15.15 18.60
N GLN A 66 -9.80 14.23 18.26
CA GLN A 66 -10.52 13.39 19.21
C GLN A 66 -9.73 12.13 19.62
N GLY A 67 -8.67 11.77 18.89
CA GLY A 67 -7.85 10.60 19.16
C GLY A 67 -8.42 9.30 18.57
N TYR A 68 -7.95 8.15 19.07
CA TYR A 68 -8.34 6.81 18.61
C TYR A 68 -9.67 6.35 19.22
N ILE A 69 -10.74 7.12 18.98
CA ILE A 69 -12.07 6.81 19.50
C ILE A 69 -12.89 6.18 18.39
N GLN A 70 -13.58 5.08 18.68
CA GLN A 70 -14.58 4.50 17.80
C GLN A 70 -15.82 4.13 18.59
N HIS A 71 -16.95 4.74 18.24
CA HIS A 71 -18.26 4.32 18.72
C HIS A 71 -18.73 3.15 17.87
N TYR A 72 -18.88 1.99 18.51
CA TYR A 72 -19.32 0.78 17.83
C TYR A 72 -20.85 0.73 17.84
N GLU A 73 -21.43 1.02 16.68
CA GLU A 73 -22.88 0.95 16.48
C GLU A 73 -23.35 -0.48 16.17
N GLY A 74 -22.40 -1.38 15.90
CA GLY A 74 -22.56 -2.84 15.88
C GLY A 74 -23.50 -3.45 14.83
N GLU A 75 -23.17 -4.69 14.47
CA GLU A 75 -24.08 -5.62 13.76
C GLU A 75 -24.82 -6.55 14.74
N THR A 76 -24.35 -6.65 15.98
CA THR A 76 -24.92 -7.49 17.05
C THR A 76 -25.19 -6.70 18.32
N ALA A 77 -26.27 -7.04 19.04
CA ALA A 77 -26.76 -6.29 20.20
C ALA A 77 -25.77 -6.24 21.38
N ALA A 78 -24.81 -7.16 21.47
CA ALA A 78 -23.92 -7.30 22.62
C ALA A 78 -22.93 -6.15 22.79
N PHE A 79 -22.57 -5.45 21.72
CA PHE A 79 -21.54 -4.41 21.74
C PHE A 79 -22.04 -3.04 21.24
N ASN A 80 -23.32 -2.92 20.92
CA ASN A 80 -23.90 -1.66 20.47
C ASN A 80 -23.76 -0.58 21.57
N GLY A 81 -23.22 0.58 21.22
CA GLY A 81 -23.00 1.71 22.13
C GLY A 81 -21.65 1.66 22.87
N PHE A 82 -20.85 0.61 22.68
CA PHE A 82 -19.51 0.57 23.26
C PHE A 82 -18.59 1.57 22.55
N THR A 83 -17.75 2.24 23.33
CA THR A 83 -16.70 3.11 22.81
C THR A 83 -15.36 2.41 22.98
N PHE A 84 -14.77 2.01 21.87
CA PHE A 84 -13.44 1.43 21.87
C PHE A 84 -12.39 2.52 21.73
N ARG A 85 -11.31 2.37 22.50
CA ARG A 85 -10.10 3.17 22.36
C ARG A 85 -8.99 2.28 21.83
N ALA A 86 -8.26 2.75 20.82
CA ALA A 86 -7.14 2.01 20.22
C ALA A 86 -7.51 0.58 19.74
N PHE A 87 -8.68 0.43 19.12
CA PHE A 87 -9.16 -0.87 18.59
C PHE A 87 -8.30 -1.41 17.43
N ARG A 88 -7.61 -0.53 16.71
CA ARG A 88 -6.73 -0.86 15.59
C ARG A 88 -5.31 -0.34 15.84
N PRO A 89 -4.29 -0.96 15.22
CA PRO A 89 -2.93 -0.43 15.23
C PRO A 89 -2.90 1.04 14.75
N PRO A 90 -2.08 1.90 15.38
CA PRO A 90 -2.16 3.36 15.17
C PRO A 90 -1.62 3.83 13.82
N GLY A 91 -0.69 3.09 13.20
CA GLY A 91 0.06 3.56 12.03
C GLY A 91 -0.82 3.92 10.84
N TYR A 92 -1.70 3.01 10.43
CA TYR A 92 -2.56 3.24 9.25
C TYR A 92 -3.59 4.37 9.46
N PRO A 93 -4.32 4.46 10.59
CA PRO A 93 -5.18 5.62 10.90
C PRO A 93 -4.47 6.98 10.83
N ILE A 94 -3.21 7.08 11.31
CA ILE A 94 -2.44 8.34 11.24
C ILE A 94 -2.20 8.75 9.79
N ILE A 95 -1.75 7.82 8.97
CA ILE A 95 -1.48 8.07 7.54
C ILE A 95 -2.77 8.52 6.86
N LEU A 96 -3.88 7.81 7.11
CA LEU A 96 -5.19 8.17 6.57
C LEU A 96 -5.68 9.54 7.05
N ALA A 97 -5.45 9.89 8.32
CA ALA A 97 -5.82 11.19 8.85
C ALA A 97 -5.06 12.32 8.12
N GLY A 98 -3.77 12.13 7.88
CA GLY A 98 -2.95 13.07 7.11
C GLY A 98 -3.43 13.20 5.66
N LEU A 99 -3.63 12.07 4.97
CA LEU A 99 -4.12 12.05 3.59
C LEU A 99 -5.51 12.70 3.46
N GLY A 100 -6.43 12.36 4.36
CA GLY A 100 -7.77 12.93 4.39
C GLY A 100 -7.77 14.44 4.66
N SER A 101 -6.82 14.92 5.46
CA SER A 101 -6.67 16.36 5.75
C SER A 101 -6.08 17.16 4.58
N ILE A 102 -5.21 16.54 3.76
CA ILE A 102 -4.54 17.21 2.63
C ILE A 102 -5.38 17.12 1.34
N PHE A 103 -5.90 15.93 1.04
CA PHE A 103 -6.55 15.63 -0.24
C PHE A 103 -8.08 15.49 -0.14
N GLY A 104 -8.64 15.58 1.08
CA GLY A 104 -10.06 15.40 1.36
C GLY A 104 -10.47 13.96 1.69
N TRP A 105 -11.70 13.80 2.18
CA TRP A 105 -12.22 12.53 2.73
C TRP A 105 -12.90 11.60 1.72
N SER A 106 -12.52 11.70 0.44
CA SER A 106 -12.98 10.78 -0.60
C SER A 106 -12.36 9.39 -0.39
N LEU A 107 -13.14 8.33 -0.58
CA LEU A 107 -12.65 6.95 -0.47
C LEU A 107 -11.63 6.59 -1.55
N HIS A 108 -11.52 7.39 -2.61
CA HIS A 108 -10.51 7.20 -3.65
C HIS A 108 -9.10 7.56 -3.16
N VAL A 109 -8.97 8.51 -2.22
CA VAL A 109 -7.67 8.93 -1.68
C VAL A 109 -6.90 7.76 -1.04
N PRO A 110 -7.46 7.02 -0.06
CA PRO A 110 -6.76 5.88 0.52
C PRO A 110 -6.50 4.75 -0.48
N LEU A 111 -7.39 4.55 -1.47
CA LEU A 111 -7.20 3.52 -2.50
C LEU A 111 -6.01 3.84 -3.40
N VAL A 112 -5.86 5.10 -3.84
CA VAL A 112 -4.70 5.55 -4.60
C VAL A 112 -3.42 5.42 -3.77
N ALA A 113 -3.47 5.76 -2.48
CA ALA A 113 -2.33 5.59 -1.58
C ALA A 113 -1.92 4.12 -1.42
N ASN A 114 -2.88 3.20 -1.33
CA ASN A 114 -2.61 1.76 -1.27
C ASN A 114 -2.00 1.24 -2.58
N ILE A 115 -2.48 1.71 -3.74
CA ILE A 115 -1.86 1.37 -5.03
C ILE A 115 -0.39 1.86 -5.05
N ALA A 116 -0.13 3.07 -4.57
CA ALA A 116 1.25 3.57 -4.51
C ALA A 116 2.13 2.73 -3.56
N ALA A 117 1.63 2.35 -2.39
CA ALA A 117 2.34 1.50 -1.44
C ALA A 117 2.62 0.09 -2.00
N ASP A 118 1.65 -0.49 -2.72
CA ASP A 118 1.81 -1.76 -3.44
C ASP A 118 2.94 -1.68 -4.47
N LEU A 119 2.99 -0.60 -5.26
CA LEU A 119 4.02 -0.42 -6.29
C LEU A 119 5.42 -0.27 -5.69
N VAL A 120 5.53 0.46 -4.58
CA VAL A 120 6.78 0.57 -3.81
C VAL A 120 7.18 -0.81 -3.29
N THR A 121 6.24 -1.57 -2.72
CA THR A 121 6.48 -2.94 -2.23
C THR A 121 6.95 -3.85 -3.35
N GLN A 122 6.28 -3.81 -4.50
CA GLN A 122 6.63 -4.56 -5.70
C GLN A 122 8.05 -4.24 -6.19
N ALA A 123 8.45 -2.95 -6.17
CA ALA A 123 9.80 -2.52 -6.51
C ALA A 123 10.83 -3.01 -5.49
N CYS A 124 10.54 -2.92 -4.19
CA CYS A 124 11.42 -3.45 -3.15
C CYS A 124 11.61 -4.96 -3.28
N LEU A 125 10.55 -5.73 -3.54
CA LEU A 125 10.62 -7.17 -3.76
C LEU A 125 11.46 -7.51 -4.99
N LEU A 126 11.33 -6.76 -6.08
CA LEU A 126 12.19 -6.91 -7.26
C LEU A 126 13.67 -6.75 -6.88
N LEU A 127 14.01 -5.67 -6.16
CA LEU A 127 15.39 -5.38 -5.75
C LEU A 127 15.95 -6.45 -4.81
N ILE A 128 15.15 -6.92 -3.85
CA ILE A 128 15.52 -8.01 -2.93
C ILE A 128 15.76 -9.30 -3.71
N ALA A 129 14.86 -9.65 -4.62
CA ALA A 129 14.96 -10.87 -5.40
C ALA A 129 16.18 -10.86 -6.34
N LEU A 130 16.45 -9.71 -6.99
CA LEU A 130 17.68 -9.51 -7.77
C LEU A 130 18.92 -9.70 -6.90
N ARG A 131 18.93 -9.12 -5.70
CA ARG A 131 20.09 -9.13 -4.81
C ARG A 131 20.42 -10.53 -4.28
N LEU A 132 19.39 -11.33 -3.97
CA LEU A 132 19.54 -12.60 -3.26
C LEU A 132 19.48 -13.84 -4.16
N PHE A 133 18.69 -13.80 -5.23
CA PHE A 133 18.34 -14.99 -6.02
C PHE A 133 18.63 -14.84 -7.50
N GLY A 134 19.11 -13.67 -7.93
CA GLY A 134 19.36 -13.37 -9.33
C GLY A 134 18.08 -13.17 -10.13
N ILE A 135 18.25 -13.05 -11.44
CA ILE A 135 17.25 -12.40 -12.28
C ILE A 135 16.02 -13.25 -12.63
N GLY A 136 16.17 -14.57 -12.69
CA GLY A 136 15.05 -15.49 -12.96
C GLY A 136 14.00 -15.43 -11.84
N SER A 137 14.45 -15.51 -10.60
CA SER A 137 13.60 -15.40 -9.40
C SER A 137 12.98 -14.01 -9.26
N ALA A 138 13.71 -12.96 -9.66
CA ALA A 138 13.21 -11.58 -9.62
C ALA A 138 11.99 -11.34 -10.51
N VAL A 139 11.91 -12.00 -11.67
CA VAL A 139 10.71 -11.94 -12.52
C VAL A 139 9.58 -12.77 -11.95
N ALA A 140 9.88 -13.96 -11.42
CA ALA A 140 8.87 -14.86 -10.88
C ALA A 140 8.08 -14.25 -9.72
N VAL A 141 8.70 -13.42 -8.89
CA VAL A 141 8.05 -12.73 -7.75
C VAL A 141 7.11 -11.60 -8.20
N GLN A 142 7.13 -11.21 -9.48
CA GLN A 142 6.34 -10.09 -10.01
C GLN A 142 5.03 -10.53 -10.68
N VAL A 143 4.88 -11.84 -10.94
CA VAL A 143 3.68 -12.46 -11.53
C VAL A 143 2.80 -13.00 -10.41
#